data_AF-A0A442RCI8-F1
#
_entry.id   AF-A0A442RCI8-F1
#
_cell.length_a   1.000
_cell.length_b   1.000
_cell.length_c   1.000
_cell.angle_alpha   90.00
_cell.angle_beta   90.00
_cell.angle_gamma   90.00
#
_symmetry.space_group_name_H-M   'P 1'
#
loop_
_entity.id
_entity.type
_entity.pdbx_description
1 polymer ?
#
loop_
_entity_poly.entity_id
_entity_poly.type
_entity_poly.pdbx_seq_one_letter_code
_entity_poly.pdbx_strand_id
1 'polypeptide(L)'
;MMRTACLALAGLLLAASPGASEEVGSYVVTGDAIMEALVGGKGDPARGAALIADRQRTLCTLCHSGPFPDAHLHGTLAPDLTGVGGRLSEGQIRLRVVDMKRLAPNTIMPSYYRVAEEEGRRVATVWRSKPILTGADIEDIVAYLTTLKG
;
A
#
# COMPACT_ATOMS: atom_id res chain seq x y z
N MET A 1 -45.83 -24.72 -42.84
CA MET A 1 -44.63 -24.12 -43.45
C MET A 1 -44.00 -23.21 -42.40
N MET A 2 -42.85 -23.64 -41.86
CA MET A 2 -42.20 -23.10 -40.66
C MET A 2 -41.37 -21.87 -41.01
N ARG A 3 -41.58 -20.73 -40.35
CA ARG A 3 -40.70 -19.55 -40.43
C ARG A 3 -40.01 -19.36 -39.09
N THR A 4 -38.84 -19.95 -38.95
CA THR A 4 -37.87 -19.70 -37.88
C THR A 4 -37.30 -18.29 -38.02
N ALA A 5 -37.54 -17.42 -37.04
CA ALA A 5 -36.91 -16.11 -36.94
C ALA A 5 -35.66 -16.22 -36.04
N CYS A 6 -34.48 -15.97 -36.61
CA CYS A 6 -33.21 -15.89 -35.90
C CYS A 6 -33.20 -14.67 -34.95
N LEU A 7 -33.07 -14.91 -33.64
CA LEU A 7 -32.63 -13.88 -32.71
C LEU A 7 -31.10 -13.71 -32.85
N ALA A 8 -30.66 -12.55 -33.34
CA ALA A 8 -29.26 -12.15 -33.31
C ALA A 8 -28.93 -11.56 -31.93
N LEU A 9 -28.07 -12.24 -31.18
CA LEU A 9 -27.56 -11.78 -29.89
C LEU A 9 -26.34 -10.87 -30.16
N ALA A 10 -26.50 -9.56 -30.03
CA ALA A 10 -25.39 -8.62 -30.11
C ALA A 10 -24.55 -8.68 -28.83
N GLY A 11 -23.38 -9.31 -28.89
CA GLY A 11 -22.43 -9.39 -27.78
C GLY A 11 -21.72 -8.05 -27.57
N LEU A 12 -21.90 -7.46 -26.38
CA LEU A 12 -21.17 -6.28 -25.94
C LEU A 12 -19.73 -6.70 -25.56
N LEU A 13 -18.77 -6.40 -26.44
CA LEU A 13 -17.34 -6.64 -26.18
C LEU A 13 -16.84 -5.60 -25.15
N LEU A 14 -16.69 -6.03 -23.90
CA LEU A 14 -15.95 -5.29 -22.89
C LEU A 14 -14.46 -5.29 -23.28
N ALA A 15 -13.96 -4.16 -23.77
CA ALA A 15 -12.53 -3.96 -23.99
C ALA A 15 -11.84 -3.86 -22.62
N ALA A 16 -11.18 -4.94 -22.20
CA ALA A 16 -10.27 -4.92 -21.06
C ALA A 16 -9.01 -4.15 -21.47
N SER A 17 -8.82 -2.94 -20.93
CA SER A 17 -7.53 -2.25 -21.04
C SER A 17 -6.46 -3.10 -20.36
N PRO A 18 -5.31 -3.37 -21.00
CA PRO A 18 -4.18 -3.97 -20.31
C PRO A 18 -3.76 -3.02 -19.19
N GLY A 19 -3.89 -3.45 -17.93
CA GLY A 19 -3.30 -2.73 -16.81
C GLY A 19 -1.81 -2.61 -17.06
N ALA A 20 -1.28 -1.38 -17.00
CA ALA A 20 0.16 -1.16 -17.07
C ALA A 20 0.83 -2.05 -16.02
N SER A 21 1.77 -2.88 -16.45
CA SER A 21 2.57 -3.68 -15.53
C SER A 21 3.34 -2.74 -14.61
N GLU A 22 3.03 -2.79 -13.31
CA GLU A 22 3.77 -2.08 -12.27
C GLU A 22 5.20 -2.66 -12.24
N GLU A 23 6.20 -1.84 -12.57
CA GLU A 23 7.62 -2.20 -12.35
C GLU A 23 7.91 -2.13 -10.85
N VAL A 24 7.54 -3.22 -10.19
CA VAL A 24 7.64 -3.44 -8.76
C VAL A 24 9.04 -3.09 -8.25
N GLY A 25 9.10 -2.19 -7.26
CA GLY A 25 10.35 -1.88 -6.55
C GLY A 25 11.21 -0.77 -7.15
N SER A 26 10.80 -0.11 -8.23
CA SER A 26 11.48 1.09 -8.72
C SER A 26 10.86 2.36 -8.11
N TYR A 27 11.67 3.14 -7.39
CA TYR A 27 11.32 4.45 -6.86
C TYR A 27 12.60 5.27 -6.61
N VAL A 28 12.47 6.60 -6.64
CA VAL A 28 13.59 7.52 -6.38
C VAL A 28 13.41 8.14 -5.00
N VAL A 29 14.47 8.08 -4.20
CA VAL A 29 14.52 8.73 -2.89
C VAL A 29 15.28 10.06 -3.04
N THR A 30 14.63 11.15 -2.64
CA THR A 30 15.21 12.50 -2.59
C THR A 30 15.19 12.97 -1.14
N GLY A 31 16.36 13.01 -0.51
CA GLY A 31 16.45 13.31 0.93
C GLY A 31 15.77 12.21 1.76
N ASP A 32 14.76 12.58 2.54
CA ASP A 32 13.96 11.66 3.36
C ASP A 32 12.55 11.39 2.80
N ALA A 33 12.38 11.57 1.48
CA ALA A 33 11.10 11.43 0.81
C ALA A 33 11.18 10.64 -0.51
N ILE A 34 10.05 10.04 -0.88
CA ILE A 34 9.74 9.61 -2.26
C ILE A 34 8.71 10.61 -2.79
N MET A 35 9.15 11.53 -3.65
CA MET A 35 8.33 12.67 -4.08
C MET A 35 7.20 12.23 -5.01
N GLU A 36 7.52 11.37 -5.97
CA GLU A 36 6.55 10.87 -6.95
C GLU A 36 5.74 9.70 -6.38
N ALA A 37 4.48 9.60 -6.79
CA ALA A 37 3.65 8.44 -6.47
C ALA A 37 4.22 7.17 -7.11
N LEU A 38 4.05 6.04 -6.45
CA LEU A 38 4.52 4.73 -6.94
C LEU A 38 3.73 4.26 -8.17
N VAL A 39 2.47 4.69 -8.26
CA VAL A 39 1.55 4.38 -9.36
C VAL A 39 0.77 5.64 -9.75
N GLY A 40 0.24 5.67 -10.97
CA GLY A 40 -0.62 6.76 -11.42
C GLY A 40 -1.97 6.78 -10.68
N GLY A 41 -2.49 7.99 -10.44
CA GLY A 41 -3.77 8.21 -9.77
C GLY A 41 -3.62 8.69 -8.33
N LYS A 42 -4.72 9.18 -7.74
CA LYS A 42 -4.77 9.62 -6.35
C LYS A 42 -5.18 8.46 -5.45
N GLY A 43 -4.44 8.23 -4.37
CA GLY A 43 -4.83 7.25 -3.35
C GLY A 43 -6.18 7.56 -2.71
N ASP A 44 -6.88 6.51 -2.28
CA ASP A 44 -8.17 6.55 -1.61
C ASP A 44 -7.99 6.42 -0.10
N PRO A 45 -8.28 7.47 0.69
CA PRO A 45 -8.09 7.43 2.13
C PRO A 45 -9.02 6.45 2.84
N ALA A 46 -10.19 6.11 2.28
CA ALA A 46 -11.08 5.10 2.88
C ALA A 46 -10.49 3.70 2.76
N ARG A 47 -9.89 3.36 1.61
CA ARG A 47 -9.14 2.12 1.44
C ARG A 47 -7.87 2.11 2.29
N GLY A 48 -7.19 3.25 2.41
CA GLY A 48 -6.03 3.41 3.29
C GLY A 48 -6.36 3.15 4.75
N ALA A 49 -7.49 3.67 5.25
CA ALA A 49 -7.96 3.42 6.61
C ALA A 49 -8.24 1.92 6.84
N ALA A 50 -8.89 1.26 5.89
CA ALA A 50 -9.15 -0.18 5.94
C ALA A 50 -7.83 -0.98 5.94
N LEU A 51 -6.85 -0.59 5.13
CA LEU A 51 -5.53 -1.19 5.11
C LEU A 51 -4.81 -0.99 6.45
N ILE A 52 -4.79 0.20 7.06
CA ILE A 52 -4.18 0.40 8.39
C ILE A 52 -4.81 -0.51 9.46
N ALA A 53 -6.12 -0.73 9.39
CA ALA A 53 -6.86 -1.59 10.29
C ALA A 53 -6.74 -3.10 9.97
N ASP A 54 -6.15 -3.49 8.84
CA ASP A 54 -6.04 -4.88 8.42
C ASP A 54 -5.06 -5.67 9.31
N ARG A 55 -5.64 -6.58 10.11
CA ARG A 55 -4.92 -7.40 11.09
C ARG A 55 -4.34 -8.69 10.52
N GLN A 56 -4.30 -8.87 9.20
CA GLN A 56 -3.78 -10.06 8.54
C GLN A 56 -2.76 -9.72 7.46
N ARG A 57 -2.93 -8.60 6.76
CA ARG A 57 -2.12 -8.21 5.61
C ARG A 57 -1.09 -7.13 5.92
N THR A 58 -1.51 -6.02 6.54
CA THR A 58 -0.64 -4.85 6.74
C THR A 58 -0.06 -4.79 8.16
N LEU A 59 -0.86 -5.20 9.16
CA LEU A 59 -0.50 -5.28 10.58
C LEU A 59 0.03 -3.97 11.18
N CYS A 60 -0.37 -2.81 10.65
CA CYS A 60 0.14 -1.51 11.12
C CYS A 60 -0.20 -1.27 12.60
N THR A 61 -1.44 -1.56 12.98
CA THR A 61 -1.95 -1.41 14.36
C THR A 61 -1.34 -2.42 15.35
N LEU A 62 -0.66 -3.46 14.89
CA LEU A 62 0.10 -4.35 15.78
C LEU A 62 1.26 -3.62 16.46
N CYS A 63 1.79 -2.57 15.83
CA CYS A 63 2.93 -1.81 16.33
C CYS A 63 2.57 -0.38 16.73
N HIS A 64 1.66 0.26 16.00
CA HIS A 64 1.32 1.67 16.16
C HIS A 64 -0.04 1.86 16.84
N SER A 65 -0.12 2.83 17.75
CA SER A 65 -1.38 3.46 18.16
C SER A 65 -1.74 4.62 17.22
N GLY A 66 -2.98 5.08 17.31
CA GLY A 66 -3.45 6.26 16.56
C GLY A 66 -4.95 6.47 16.69
N PRO A 67 -5.52 7.40 15.91
CA PRO A 67 -6.96 7.69 15.87
C PRO A 67 -7.70 6.63 15.03
N PHE A 68 -7.43 5.35 15.31
CA PHE A 68 -8.03 4.20 14.63
C PHE A 68 -9.07 3.54 15.54
N PRO A 69 -10.05 2.80 14.99
CA PRO A 69 -10.95 1.97 15.79
C PRO A 69 -10.22 0.95 16.66
N ASP A 70 -10.90 0.42 17.68
CA ASP A 70 -10.43 -0.68 18.53
C ASP A 70 -9.08 -0.44 19.22
N ALA A 71 -8.95 0.70 19.94
CA ALA A 71 -7.72 1.12 20.62
C ALA A 71 -7.08 0.05 21.52
N HIS A 72 -7.86 -0.86 22.11
CA HIS A 72 -7.37 -1.96 22.92
C HIS A 72 -6.56 -3.01 22.14
N LEU A 73 -6.63 -2.99 20.80
CA LEU A 73 -5.90 -3.89 19.91
C LEU A 73 -4.62 -3.26 19.34
N HIS A 74 -4.31 -2.01 19.70
CA HIS A 74 -3.15 -1.28 19.19
C HIS A 74 -1.89 -1.63 19.99
N GLY A 75 -0.77 -1.74 19.28
CA GLY A 75 0.54 -1.91 19.88
C GLY A 75 1.20 -0.61 20.31
N THR A 76 2.28 -0.74 21.06
CA THR A 76 3.11 0.36 21.56
C THR A 76 4.59 0.20 21.18
N LEU A 77 4.88 -0.66 20.19
CA LEU A 77 6.24 -0.94 19.72
C LEU A 77 6.80 0.17 18.84
N ALA A 78 5.92 1.00 18.27
CA ALA A 78 6.27 2.10 17.38
C ALA A 78 5.51 3.38 17.75
N PRO A 79 5.93 4.56 17.26
CA PRO A 79 5.32 5.84 17.63
C PRO A 79 3.83 5.94 17.28
N ASP A 80 3.10 6.73 18.06
CA ASP A 80 1.71 7.10 17.77
C ASP A 80 1.60 7.86 16.43
N LEU A 81 0.67 7.41 15.57
CA LEU A 81 0.42 8.00 14.25
C LEU A 81 -0.56 9.18 14.29
N THR A 82 -1.16 9.52 15.43
CA THR A 82 -1.95 10.73 15.63
C THR A 82 -1.13 11.95 15.19
N GLY A 83 -1.68 12.79 14.30
CA GLY A 83 -1.02 14.00 13.82
C GLY A 83 0.10 13.80 12.79
N VAL A 84 0.33 12.58 12.29
CA VAL A 84 1.43 12.30 11.34
C VAL A 84 1.34 13.14 10.06
N GLY A 85 0.13 13.36 9.52
CA GLY A 85 -0.10 14.20 8.35
C GLY A 85 0.12 15.70 8.59
N GLY A 86 0.24 16.12 9.85
CA GLY A 86 0.68 17.47 10.23
C GLY A 86 2.20 17.58 10.40
N ARG A 87 2.89 16.47 10.67
CA ARG A 87 4.34 16.44 10.94
C ARG A 87 5.18 16.10 9.72
N LEU A 88 4.63 15.36 8.76
CA LEU A 88 5.34 14.83 7.60
C LEU A 88 4.61 15.21 6.30
N SER A 89 5.39 15.49 5.26
CA SER A 89 4.86 15.60 3.90
C SER A 89 4.42 14.23 3.37
N GLU A 90 3.60 14.24 2.31
CA GLU A 90 3.13 13.04 1.64
C GLU A 90 4.30 12.12 1.21
N GLY A 91 5.34 12.69 0.59
CA GLY A 91 6.51 11.92 0.15
C GLY A 91 7.35 11.35 1.31
N GLN A 92 7.38 12.04 2.45
CA GLN A 92 8.02 11.54 3.67
C GLN A 92 7.24 10.39 4.30
N ILE A 93 5.90 10.43 4.26
CA ILE A 93 5.05 9.32 4.69
C ILE A 93 5.27 8.14 3.73
N ARG A 94 5.28 8.37 2.42
CA ARG A 94 5.52 7.35 1.40
C ARG A 94 6.81 6.58 1.63
N LEU A 95 7.94 7.27 1.83
CA LEU A 95 9.21 6.60 2.10
C LEU A 95 9.16 5.69 3.34
N ARG A 96 8.49 6.13 4.40
CA ARG A 96 8.39 5.35 5.64
C ARG A 96 7.61 4.04 5.42
N VAL A 97 6.52 4.08 4.64
CA VAL A 97 5.76 2.87 4.31
C VAL A 97 6.53 1.98 3.31
N VAL A 98 7.15 2.58 2.30
CA VAL A 98 7.90 1.86 1.26
C VAL A 98 9.12 1.14 1.84
N ASP A 99 9.99 1.87 2.55
CA ASP A 99 11.29 1.37 3.00
C ASP A 99 11.85 2.17 4.19
N MET A 100 11.22 2.03 5.37
CA MET A 100 11.69 2.68 6.61
C MET A 100 13.16 2.38 6.94
N LYS A 101 13.70 1.24 6.49
CA LYS A 101 15.10 0.85 6.72
C LYS A 101 16.10 1.80 6.08
N ARG A 102 15.71 2.58 5.07
CA ARG A 102 16.55 3.66 4.50
C ARG A 102 16.78 4.80 5.49
N LEU A 103 15.79 5.06 6.35
CA LEU A 103 15.83 6.12 7.36
C LEU A 103 16.37 5.61 8.71
N ALA A 104 16.02 4.38 9.08
CA ALA A 104 16.44 3.74 10.31
C ALA A 104 16.80 2.27 10.05
N PRO A 105 18.06 1.93 9.74
CA PRO A 105 18.46 0.57 9.35
C PRO A 105 18.05 -0.53 10.33
N ASN A 106 18.07 -0.21 11.62
CA ASN A 106 17.74 -1.13 12.71
C ASN A 106 16.24 -1.16 13.06
N THR A 107 15.38 -0.48 12.30
CA THR A 107 13.93 -0.51 12.55
C THR A 107 13.35 -1.90 12.39
N ILE A 108 12.38 -2.21 13.26
CA ILE A 108 11.53 -3.40 13.14
C ILE A 108 10.37 -3.18 12.17
N MET A 109 10.07 -1.94 11.78
CA MET A 109 9.04 -1.64 10.78
C MET A 109 9.41 -2.32 9.44
N PRO A 110 8.51 -3.12 8.85
CA PRO A 110 8.78 -3.76 7.56
C PRO A 110 8.94 -2.74 6.42
N SER A 111 9.76 -3.07 5.42
CA SER A 111 9.73 -2.37 4.13
C SER A 111 8.63 -2.99 3.28
N TYR A 112 7.49 -2.33 3.14
CA TYR A 112 6.29 -2.94 2.56
C TYR A 112 6.35 -3.10 1.04
N TYR A 113 7.17 -2.31 0.34
CA TYR A 113 7.29 -2.33 -1.12
C TYR A 113 8.57 -3.00 -1.65
N ARG A 114 9.43 -3.50 -0.76
CA ARG A 114 10.66 -4.20 -1.19
C ARG A 114 10.37 -5.66 -1.48
N VAL A 115 10.95 -6.16 -2.56
CA VAL A 115 11.10 -7.59 -2.80
C VAL A 115 12.25 -8.11 -1.93
N ALA A 116 12.01 -9.21 -1.21
CA ALA A 116 13.05 -9.87 -0.42
C ALA A 116 13.95 -10.70 -1.34
N GLU A 117 14.99 -10.09 -1.91
CA GLU A 117 15.91 -10.71 -2.87
C GLU A 117 17.22 -11.24 -2.26
N GLU A 118 17.52 -10.93 -1.00
CA GLU A 118 18.77 -11.35 -0.35
C GLU A 118 18.93 -12.88 -0.31
N GLU A 119 20.04 -13.39 -0.86
CA GLU A 119 20.37 -14.80 -0.83
C GLU A 119 20.44 -15.32 0.62
N GLY A 120 19.93 -16.54 0.83
CA GLY A 120 19.89 -17.18 2.16
C GLY A 120 18.67 -16.81 3.02
N ARG A 121 17.81 -15.89 2.57
CA ARG A 121 16.53 -15.63 3.27
C ARG A 121 15.51 -16.74 3.00
N ARG A 122 14.94 -17.28 4.08
CA ARG A 122 13.82 -18.22 4.02
C ARG A 122 12.50 -17.48 3.78
N VAL A 123 12.26 -17.09 2.52
CA VAL A 123 11.00 -16.46 2.10
C VAL A 123 9.98 -17.54 1.73
N ALA A 124 8.81 -17.49 2.36
CA ALA A 124 7.70 -18.39 2.05
C ALA A 124 7.32 -18.26 0.56
N THR A 125 6.98 -19.37 -0.08
CA THR A 125 6.72 -19.43 -1.54
C THR A 125 5.73 -18.36 -2.00
N VAL A 126 4.70 -18.11 -1.20
CA VAL A 126 3.65 -17.13 -1.48
C VAL A 126 4.13 -15.68 -1.45
N TRP A 127 5.37 -15.37 -1.09
CA TRP A 127 5.93 -14.00 -1.01
C TRP A 127 7.21 -13.80 -1.83
N ARG A 128 7.65 -14.81 -2.60
CA ARG A 128 8.84 -14.67 -3.45
C ARG A 128 8.57 -13.71 -4.60
N SER A 129 9.58 -12.92 -4.95
CA SER A 129 9.56 -11.99 -6.10
C SER A 129 8.44 -10.95 -6.07
N LYS A 130 7.89 -10.65 -4.89
CA LYS A 130 6.89 -9.59 -4.73
C LYS A 130 6.99 -8.89 -3.37
N PRO A 131 6.52 -7.64 -3.29
CA PRO A 131 6.40 -6.91 -2.05
C PRO A 131 5.24 -7.43 -1.20
N ILE A 132 5.15 -6.91 0.03
CA ILE A 132 4.03 -7.17 0.94
C ILE A 132 2.78 -6.43 0.43
N LEU A 133 2.95 -5.18 -0.03
CA LEU A 133 1.88 -4.33 -0.56
C LEU A 133 2.19 -3.90 -1.99
N THR A 134 1.15 -3.66 -2.78
CA THR A 134 1.29 -3.05 -4.11
C THR A 134 1.54 -1.55 -3.97
N GLY A 135 2.00 -0.89 -5.03
CA GLY A 135 2.13 0.57 -5.06
C GLY A 135 0.78 1.25 -4.79
N ALA A 136 -0.31 0.73 -5.36
CA ALA A 136 -1.66 1.25 -5.12
C ALA A 136 -2.10 1.16 -3.65
N ASP A 137 -1.84 0.03 -2.97
CA ASP A 137 -2.15 -0.10 -1.53
C ASP A 137 -1.37 0.94 -0.70
N ILE A 138 -0.11 1.18 -1.08
CA ILE A 138 0.73 2.16 -0.39
C ILE A 138 0.21 3.57 -0.61
N GLU A 139 -0.17 3.93 -1.84
CA GLU A 139 -0.74 5.26 -2.10
C GLU A 139 -2.06 5.48 -1.36
N ASP A 140 -2.89 4.45 -1.21
CA ASP A 140 -4.10 4.51 -0.37
C ASP A 140 -3.74 4.77 1.10
N ILE A 141 -2.76 4.05 1.66
CA ILE A 141 -2.25 4.27 3.03
C ILE A 141 -1.70 5.69 3.21
N VAL A 142 -0.87 6.15 2.27
CA VAL A 142 -0.28 7.50 2.28
C VAL A 142 -1.38 8.56 2.25
N ALA A 143 -2.38 8.39 1.38
CA ALA A 143 -3.53 9.30 1.29
C ALA A 143 -4.27 9.38 2.63
N TYR A 144 -4.51 8.25 3.29
CA TYR A 144 -5.15 8.23 4.61
C TYR A 144 -4.29 8.90 5.69
N LEU A 145 -3.02 8.51 5.83
CA LEU A 145 -2.14 9.05 6.88
C LEU A 145 -1.93 10.56 6.75
N THR A 146 -1.94 11.10 5.53
CA THR A 146 -1.85 12.54 5.26
C THR A 146 -3.07 13.31 5.80
N THR A 147 -4.22 12.65 6.00
CA THR A 147 -5.41 13.27 6.62
C THR A 147 -5.29 13.42 8.14
N LEU A 148 -4.38 12.70 8.79
CA LEU A 148 -4.25 12.67 10.25
C LEU A 148 -3.44 13.86 10.76
N LYS A 149 -4.04 15.05 10.79
CA LYS A 149 -3.34 16.30 11.14
C LYS A 149 -3.35 16.67 12.63
N GLY A 150 -4.18 15.99 13.43
CA GLY A 150 -4.39 16.30 14.85
C GLY A 150 -5.70 17.02 15.09
#